data_AF-A0A7J8GWX0-F1
#
_entry.id   AF-A0A7J8GWX0-F1
#
_cell.length_a   1.000
_cell.length_b   1.000
_cell.length_c   1.000
_cell.angle_alpha   90.00
_cell.angle_beta   90.00
_cell.angle_gamma   90.00
#
_symmetry.space_group_name_H-M   'P 1'
#
loop_
_entity.id
_entity.type
_entity.pdbx_description
1 polymer ?
#
loop_
_entity_poly.entity_id
_entity_poly.type
_entity_poly.pdbx_seq_one_letter_code
_entity_poly.pdbx_strand_id
1 'polypeptide(L)'
;MQELEAKLREEERERKRMQAKAAELQTGLETNRLIFENKAIPCVPSAKRIKKKKSKPPEKVSSRSGKSKKSETPTSSSSINEELSEVLQTLQDEFGQMSFDHQQLTKLIQESPTVELKDNLECELEALVGRMEAKANQITKVRKYQAQLEKQKTEKQKRELKTTRKTLEEEGNSSSRSSGITGTTNKKDFAKPRPGEKSRKNLQLLKDMQTIQSSLQSNNLCWDY
;
A
#
# COMPACT_ATOMS: atom_id res chain seq x y z
N MET A 1 67.65 -19.88 0.08
CA MET A 1 67.34 -19.37 -1.27
C MET A 1 65.96 -19.83 -1.72
N GLN A 2 65.75 -21.10 -2.10
CA GLN A 2 64.45 -21.60 -2.63
C GLN A 2 63.21 -21.26 -1.77
N GLU A 3 63.32 -21.29 -0.44
CA GLU A 3 62.21 -20.93 0.46
C GLU A 3 61.83 -19.44 0.40
N LEU A 4 62.81 -18.54 0.19
CA LEU A 4 62.56 -17.11 0.01
C LEU A 4 61.86 -16.84 -1.33
N GLU A 5 62.25 -17.55 -2.40
CA GLU A 5 61.55 -17.48 -3.68
C GLU A 5 60.12 -18.03 -3.61
N ALA A 6 59.89 -19.05 -2.76
CA ALA A 6 58.55 -19.58 -2.51
C ALA A 6 57.66 -18.53 -1.78
N LYS A 7 58.18 -17.92 -0.72
CA LYS A 7 57.52 -16.85 0.04
C LYS A 7 57.25 -15.61 -0.83
N LEU A 8 58.22 -15.17 -1.63
CA LEU A 8 58.03 -14.04 -2.56
C LEU A 8 56.91 -14.32 -3.58
N ARG A 9 56.87 -15.53 -4.16
CA ARG A 9 55.78 -15.94 -5.07
C ARG A 9 54.43 -16.06 -4.35
N GLU A 10 54.40 -16.36 -3.06
CA GLU A 10 53.17 -16.38 -2.27
C GLU A 10 52.64 -14.96 -2.01
N GLU A 11 53.52 -14.07 -1.55
CA GLU A 11 53.25 -12.64 -1.36
C GLU A 11 52.77 -11.97 -2.65
N GLU A 12 53.40 -12.24 -3.80
CA GLU A 12 52.94 -11.71 -5.10
C GLU A 12 51.53 -12.19 -5.47
N ARG A 13 51.18 -13.45 -5.19
CA ARG A 13 49.82 -13.96 -5.43
C ARG A 13 48.81 -13.30 -4.50
N GLU A 14 49.16 -13.10 -3.24
CA GLU A 14 48.30 -12.41 -2.28
C GLU A 14 48.10 -10.94 -2.65
N ARG A 15 49.18 -10.23 -3.01
CA ARG A 15 49.13 -8.87 -3.55
C ARG A 15 48.24 -8.77 -4.80
N LYS A 16 48.31 -9.75 -5.71
CA LYS A 16 47.46 -9.82 -6.91
C LYS A 16 45.99 -10.07 -6.56
N ARG A 17 45.68 -10.90 -5.55
CA ARG A 17 44.30 -11.07 -5.03
C ARG A 17 43.78 -9.78 -4.40
N MET A 18 44.58 -9.10 -3.58
CA MET A 18 44.21 -7.81 -2.98
C MET A 18 43.94 -6.74 -4.06
N GLN A 19 44.79 -6.66 -5.09
CA GLN A 19 44.59 -5.72 -6.18
C GLN A 19 43.32 -6.01 -6.99
N ALA A 20 43.01 -7.28 -7.26
CA ALA A 20 41.77 -7.67 -7.91
C ALA A 20 40.53 -7.28 -7.07
N LYS A 21 40.55 -7.57 -5.77
CA LYS A 21 39.49 -7.20 -4.82
C LYS A 21 39.29 -5.69 -4.70
N ALA A 22 40.37 -4.91 -4.77
CA ALA A 22 40.30 -3.45 -4.80
C ALA A 22 39.65 -2.92 -6.09
N ALA A 23 40.00 -3.49 -7.26
CA ALA A 23 39.40 -3.13 -8.54
C ALA A 23 37.92 -3.53 -8.63
N GLU A 24 37.54 -4.68 -8.06
CA GLU A 24 36.15 -5.12 -7.93
C GLU A 24 35.34 -4.16 -7.07
N LEU A 25 35.82 -3.80 -5.88
CA LEU A 25 35.17 -2.82 -5.00
C LEU A 25 35.04 -1.45 -5.67
N GLN A 26 36.08 -0.97 -6.36
CA GLN A 26 36.04 0.29 -7.09
C GLN A 26 34.95 0.26 -8.18
N THR A 27 34.90 -0.81 -8.99
CA THR A 27 33.89 -0.99 -10.04
C THR A 27 32.48 -1.10 -9.46
N GLY A 28 32.31 -1.81 -8.34
CA GLY A 28 31.03 -1.95 -7.62
C GLY A 28 30.53 -0.64 -7.01
N LEU A 29 31.43 0.27 -6.63
CA LEU A 29 31.05 1.63 -6.23
C LEU A 29 30.66 2.50 -7.43
N GLU A 30 31.29 2.31 -8.60
CA GLU A 30 30.92 3.03 -9.83
C GLU A 30 29.55 2.61 -10.37
N THR A 31 29.21 1.32 -10.32
CA THR A 31 27.87 0.82 -10.71
C THR A 31 26.80 1.33 -9.76
N ASN A 32 27.04 1.29 -8.44
CA ASN A 32 26.15 1.86 -7.44
C ASN A 32 25.97 3.38 -7.62
N ARG A 33 27.04 4.10 -7.96
CA ARG A 33 26.98 5.54 -8.31
C ARG A 33 26.11 5.78 -9.55
N LEU A 34 26.30 5.00 -10.63
CA LEU A 34 25.51 5.13 -11.85
C LEU A 34 24.02 4.84 -11.64
N ILE A 35 23.69 3.84 -10.82
CA ILE A 35 22.30 3.51 -10.43
C ILE A 35 21.66 4.67 -9.66
N PHE A 36 22.43 5.32 -8.77
CA PHE A 36 21.96 6.47 -8.00
C PHE A 36 21.79 7.73 -8.88
N GLU A 37 22.74 8.02 -9.76
CA GLU A 37 22.68 9.15 -10.70
C GLU A 37 21.52 9.02 -11.70
N ASN A 38 21.23 7.82 -12.21
CA ASN A 38 20.06 7.58 -13.08
C ASN A 38 18.73 7.78 -12.37
N LYS A 39 18.68 7.64 -11.03
CA LYS A 39 17.47 7.86 -10.24
C LYS A 39 17.15 9.35 -10.00
N ALA A 40 18.05 10.26 -10.39
CA ALA A 40 17.96 11.70 -10.13
C ALA A 40 17.70 12.57 -11.36
N ILE A 41 17.60 12.02 -12.59
CA ILE A 41 17.51 12.82 -13.83
C ILE A 41 16.40 12.32 -14.78
N PRO A 42 15.28 13.06 -14.94
CA PRO A 42 14.38 12.90 -16.08
C PRO A 42 14.88 13.78 -17.24
N CYS A 43 15.81 13.29 -18.07
CA CYS A 43 16.31 14.05 -19.22
C CYS A 43 16.34 13.24 -20.52
N VAL A 44 15.47 13.65 -21.42
CA VAL A 44 15.36 13.29 -22.84
C VAL A 44 16.70 13.08 -23.58
N PRO A 45 16.83 12.04 -24.42
CA PRO A 45 17.96 11.90 -25.33
C PRO A 45 17.86 12.94 -26.45
N SER A 46 18.51 14.09 -26.26
CA SER A 46 18.64 15.13 -27.27
C SER A 46 19.49 14.64 -28.46
N ALA A 47 18.86 14.57 -29.64
CA ALA A 47 19.47 14.00 -30.83
C ALA A 47 20.70 14.80 -31.32
N LYS A 48 21.87 14.16 -31.33
CA LYS A 48 23.09 14.73 -31.94
C LYS A 48 22.93 14.83 -33.45
N ARG A 49 22.90 16.06 -33.97
CA ARG A 49 22.85 16.37 -35.40
C ARG A 49 24.16 15.99 -36.09
N ILE A 50 24.14 14.98 -36.96
CA ILE A 50 25.19 14.77 -37.97
C ILE A 50 24.55 14.93 -39.36
N LYS A 51 25.11 15.86 -40.16
CA LYS A 51 24.64 16.16 -41.53
C LYS A 51 25.26 15.18 -42.53
N LYS A 52 24.45 14.49 -43.36
CA LYS A 52 24.73 14.27 -44.81
C LYS A 52 23.59 13.53 -45.57
N LYS A 53 23.47 13.87 -46.87
CA LYS A 53 22.76 13.18 -47.98
C LYS A 53 21.21 13.05 -47.98
N LYS A 54 20.56 14.13 -48.44
CA LYS A 54 19.88 14.25 -49.77
C LYS A 54 19.07 13.04 -50.33
N SER A 55 17.74 13.10 -50.22
CA SER A 55 16.76 12.83 -51.31
C SER A 55 15.35 13.33 -50.93
N LYS A 56 14.41 13.44 -51.90
CA LYS A 56 13.05 14.02 -51.79
C LYS A 56 12.19 13.46 -52.96
N PRO A 57 10.85 13.64 -52.96
CA PRO A 57 9.78 12.81 -52.38
C PRO A 57 9.04 11.93 -53.45
N PRO A 58 7.84 11.36 -53.20
CA PRO A 58 6.59 12.12 -53.46
C PRO A 58 5.36 11.87 -52.52
N GLU A 59 4.53 12.91 -52.47
CA GLU A 59 3.04 13.04 -52.32
C GLU A 59 2.11 12.07 -51.52
N LYS A 60 1.23 12.70 -50.71
CA LYS A 60 -0.26 12.51 -50.53
C LYS A 60 -0.83 11.08 -50.23
N VAL A 61 -1.83 10.84 -49.35
CA VAL A 61 -3.05 11.57 -48.91
C VAL A 61 -3.57 11.06 -47.52
N SER A 62 -4.54 11.80 -46.93
CA SER A 62 -5.77 11.28 -46.27
C SER A 62 -5.96 11.39 -44.74
N SER A 63 -7.14 11.94 -44.38
CA SER A 63 -7.92 11.86 -43.11
C SER A 63 -7.21 12.08 -41.76
N ARG A 64 -7.47 13.17 -41.01
CA ARG A 64 -8.69 13.63 -40.29
C ARG A 64 -9.03 12.90 -38.97
N SER A 65 -9.32 13.73 -37.97
CA SER A 65 -10.07 13.48 -36.71
C SER A 65 -9.54 12.45 -35.69
N GLY A 66 -8.66 12.93 -34.80
CA GLY A 66 -8.45 12.34 -33.46
C GLY A 66 -8.91 13.31 -32.37
N LYS A 67 -10.22 13.39 -32.09
CA LYS A 67 -10.74 14.21 -30.96
C LYS A 67 -10.79 13.38 -29.68
N SER A 68 -9.61 13.08 -29.14
CA SER A 68 -9.46 12.48 -27.82
C SER A 68 -9.88 13.48 -26.74
N LYS A 69 -11.16 13.50 -26.40
CA LYS A 69 -11.62 14.09 -25.14
C LYS A 69 -10.90 13.35 -24.01
N LYS A 70 -9.98 14.03 -23.32
CA LYS A 70 -9.58 13.60 -21.97
C LYS A 70 -10.83 13.68 -21.09
N SER A 71 -11.37 12.54 -20.70
CA SER A 71 -12.26 12.47 -19.54
C SER A 71 -11.36 12.61 -18.31
N GLU A 72 -11.37 13.79 -17.70
CA GLU A 72 -10.72 13.96 -16.41
C GLU A 72 -11.64 13.43 -15.29
N THR A 73 -11.01 12.97 -14.20
CA THR A 73 -11.55 12.36 -12.96
C THR A 73 -11.89 10.85 -12.99
N PRO A 74 -11.55 10.07 -11.93
CA PRO A 74 -10.57 10.29 -10.87
C PRO A 74 -9.57 9.11 -10.72
N THR A 75 -8.39 9.20 -11.33
CA THR A 75 -7.38 8.12 -11.35
C THR A 75 -6.62 7.93 -10.01
N SER A 76 -6.79 8.83 -9.03
CA SER A 76 -5.99 8.86 -7.80
C SER A 76 -6.07 7.57 -6.95
N SER A 77 -7.16 6.80 -7.07
CA SER A 77 -7.37 5.61 -6.25
C SER A 77 -6.74 4.34 -6.81
N SER A 78 -6.32 4.26 -8.08
CA SER A 78 -5.65 3.07 -8.61
C SER A 78 -4.21 2.98 -8.14
N SER A 79 -3.44 4.08 -8.26
CA SER A 79 -2.02 4.18 -7.87
C SER A 79 -1.75 3.65 -6.46
N ILE A 80 -2.54 4.11 -5.48
CA ILE A 80 -2.35 3.74 -4.07
C ILE A 80 -2.58 2.23 -3.82
N ASN A 81 -3.42 1.56 -4.63
CA ASN A 81 -3.63 0.11 -4.50
C ASN A 81 -2.50 -0.70 -5.16
N GLU A 82 -1.89 -0.17 -6.22
CA GLU A 82 -0.70 -0.73 -6.86
C GLU A 82 0.51 -0.64 -5.92
N GLU A 83 0.79 0.54 -5.37
CA GLU A 83 1.85 0.78 -4.36
C GLU A 83 1.67 -0.11 -3.12
N LEU A 84 0.45 -0.24 -2.60
CA LEU A 84 0.15 -1.16 -1.48
C LEU A 84 0.33 -2.64 -1.83
N SER A 85 0.24 -3.01 -3.11
CA SER A 85 0.46 -4.38 -3.57
C SER A 85 1.94 -4.68 -3.73
N GLU A 86 2.73 -3.73 -4.25
CA GLU A 86 4.20 -3.82 -4.29
C GLU A 86 4.78 -3.93 -2.87
N VAL A 87 4.40 -3.04 -1.95
CA VAL A 87 4.83 -3.08 -0.54
C VAL A 87 4.48 -4.41 0.12
N LEU A 88 3.29 -4.94 -0.15
CA LEU A 88 2.87 -6.24 0.36
C LEU A 88 3.73 -7.38 -0.22
N GLN A 89 4.02 -7.36 -1.52
CA GLN A 89 4.85 -8.36 -2.18
C GLN A 89 6.25 -8.39 -1.56
N THR A 90 6.92 -7.23 -1.44
CA THR A 90 8.24 -7.14 -0.81
C THR A 90 8.23 -7.68 0.62
N LEU A 91 7.24 -7.31 1.44
CA LEU A 91 7.12 -7.83 2.81
C LEU A 91 6.95 -9.36 2.85
N GLN A 92 6.23 -9.94 1.89
CA GLN A 92 6.04 -11.39 1.78
C GLN A 92 7.31 -12.10 1.31
N ASP A 93 8.04 -11.55 0.35
CA ASP A 93 9.31 -12.10 -0.15
C ASP A 93 10.36 -12.12 0.96
N GLU A 94 10.51 -11.01 1.69
CA GLU A 94 11.44 -10.91 2.83
C GLU A 94 11.02 -11.81 4.00
N PHE A 95 9.73 -12.02 4.24
CA PHE A 95 9.25 -12.98 5.24
C PHE A 95 9.54 -14.42 4.80
N GLY A 96 9.42 -14.71 3.51
CA GLY A 96 9.84 -15.98 2.91
C GLY A 96 11.32 -16.25 3.10
N GLN A 97 12.19 -15.25 2.85
CA GLN A 97 13.63 -15.36 3.08
C GLN A 97 13.94 -15.66 4.55
N MET A 98 13.39 -14.89 5.50
CA MET A 98 13.61 -15.16 6.92
C MET A 98 13.07 -16.53 7.35
N SER A 99 11.98 -17.01 6.75
CA SER A 99 11.43 -18.35 7.02
C SER A 99 12.34 -19.47 6.48
N PHE A 100 13.09 -19.21 5.42
CA PHE A 100 14.14 -20.11 4.92
C PHE A 100 15.35 -20.08 5.86
N ASP A 101 15.83 -18.88 6.22
CA ASP A 101 16.97 -18.69 7.14
C ASP A 101 16.71 -19.35 8.50
N HIS A 102 15.48 -19.27 9.03
CA HIS A 102 15.04 -19.93 10.26
C HIS A 102 15.17 -21.48 10.18
N GLN A 103 14.76 -22.07 9.05
CA GLN A 103 14.93 -23.51 8.83
C GLN A 103 16.41 -23.90 8.70
N GLN A 104 17.23 -23.03 8.12
CA GLN A 104 18.67 -23.29 7.98
C GLN A 104 19.38 -23.20 9.34
N LEU A 105 19.15 -22.14 10.13
CA LEU A 105 19.66 -22.02 11.51
C LEU A 105 19.23 -23.21 12.37
N THR A 106 17.97 -23.65 12.28
CA THR A 106 17.46 -24.82 13.01
C THR A 106 18.26 -26.10 12.68
N LYS A 107 18.64 -26.31 11.41
CA LYS A 107 19.50 -27.45 11.01
C LYS A 107 20.93 -27.27 11.54
N LEU A 108 21.52 -26.09 11.40
CA LEU A 108 22.87 -25.80 11.88
C LEU A 108 23.00 -26.03 13.40
N ILE A 109 21.98 -25.71 14.20
CA ILE A 109 21.95 -25.99 15.66
C ILE A 109 21.95 -27.50 15.94
N GLN A 110 21.22 -28.29 15.14
CA GLN A 110 21.19 -29.75 15.27
C GLN A 110 22.53 -30.38 14.86
N GLU A 111 23.12 -29.93 13.76
CA GLU A 111 24.38 -30.42 13.19
C GLU A 111 25.63 -29.96 13.96
N SER A 112 25.55 -28.89 14.76
CA SER A 112 26.68 -28.35 15.52
C SER A 112 27.18 -29.32 16.61
N PRO A 113 28.50 -29.59 16.71
CA PRO A 113 29.04 -30.53 17.69
C PRO A 113 29.36 -29.91 19.06
N THR A 114 29.56 -28.58 19.15
CA THR A 114 29.96 -27.88 20.38
C THR A 114 28.80 -27.06 20.95
N VAL A 115 28.65 -27.06 22.28
CA VAL A 115 27.53 -26.36 22.95
C VAL A 115 27.60 -24.84 22.74
N GLU A 116 28.79 -24.25 22.83
CA GLU A 116 29.00 -22.81 22.63
C GLU A 116 28.54 -22.34 21.23
N LEU A 117 28.70 -23.15 20.19
CA LEU A 117 28.17 -22.80 18.86
C LEU A 117 26.65 -22.93 18.79
N LYS A 118 26.04 -23.89 19.51
CA LYS A 118 24.58 -23.99 19.61
C LYS A 118 23.99 -22.78 20.30
N ASP A 119 24.49 -22.43 21.47
CA ASP A 119 23.99 -21.29 22.27
C ASP A 119 24.02 -19.98 21.46
N ASN A 120 25.10 -19.75 20.70
CA ASN A 120 25.22 -18.60 19.79
C ASN A 120 24.20 -18.63 18.63
N LEU A 121 24.03 -19.79 17.97
CA LEU A 121 23.07 -19.94 16.87
C LEU A 121 21.60 -19.90 17.36
N GLU A 122 21.32 -20.39 18.57
CA GLU A 122 20.03 -20.28 19.24
C GLU A 122 19.68 -18.82 19.55
N CYS A 123 20.67 -18.01 19.99
CA CYS A 123 20.49 -16.57 20.15
C CYS A 123 20.21 -15.86 18.81
N GLU A 124 20.87 -16.27 17.72
CA GLU A 124 20.58 -15.73 16.38
C GLU A 124 19.18 -16.14 15.88
N LEU A 125 18.77 -17.38 16.15
CA LEU A 125 17.44 -17.90 15.83
C LEU A 125 16.34 -17.13 16.57
N GLU A 126 16.50 -16.89 17.87
CA GLU A 126 15.57 -16.09 18.68
C GLU A 126 15.47 -14.65 18.14
N ALA A 127 16.61 -14.02 17.86
CA ALA A 127 16.64 -12.70 17.23
C ALA A 127 15.98 -12.68 15.84
N LEU A 128 16.07 -13.77 15.07
CA LEU A 128 15.39 -13.92 13.78
C LEU A 128 13.88 -14.10 13.96
N VAL A 129 13.42 -14.89 14.93
CA VAL A 129 11.99 -15.05 15.26
C VAL A 129 11.38 -13.69 15.60
N GLY A 130 12.02 -12.87 16.45
CA GLY A 130 11.56 -11.51 16.74
C GLY A 130 11.43 -10.62 15.49
N ARG A 131 12.34 -10.75 14.51
CA ARG A 131 12.24 -10.07 13.21
C ARG A 131 11.10 -10.62 12.34
N MET A 132 10.89 -11.94 12.35
CA MET A 132 9.79 -12.60 11.65
C MET A 132 8.43 -12.14 12.18
N GLU A 133 8.24 -12.11 13.50
CA GLU A 133 7.02 -11.61 14.13
C GLU A 133 6.76 -10.14 13.78
N ALA A 134 7.79 -9.29 13.86
CA ALA A 134 7.69 -7.89 13.47
C ALA A 134 7.27 -7.73 11.99
N LYS A 135 7.70 -8.64 11.09
CA LYS A 135 7.32 -8.61 9.68
C LYS A 135 5.94 -9.22 9.41
N ALA A 136 5.54 -10.30 10.09
CA ALA A 136 4.17 -10.83 10.07
C ALA A 136 3.15 -9.77 10.53
N ASN A 137 3.52 -8.97 11.54
CA ASN A 137 2.73 -7.82 11.99
C ASN A 137 2.63 -6.71 10.93
N GLN A 138 3.69 -6.44 10.17
CA GLN A 138 3.66 -5.49 9.04
C GLN A 138 2.74 -5.99 7.90
N ILE A 139 2.89 -7.25 7.48
CA ILE A 139 2.02 -7.89 6.47
C ILE A 139 0.55 -7.79 6.92
N THR A 140 0.27 -8.11 8.18
CA THR A 140 -1.08 -8.03 8.76
C THR A 140 -1.65 -6.60 8.73
N LYS A 141 -0.84 -5.58 9.00
CA LYS A 141 -1.25 -4.17 8.89
C LYS A 141 -1.58 -3.80 7.45
N VAL A 142 -0.73 -4.13 6.47
CA VAL A 142 -0.97 -3.84 5.05
C VAL A 142 -2.24 -4.53 4.54
N ARG A 143 -2.42 -5.83 4.85
CA ARG A 143 -3.63 -6.59 4.53
C ARG A 143 -4.90 -5.96 5.15
N LYS A 144 -4.82 -5.48 6.40
CA LYS A 144 -5.93 -4.75 7.06
C LYS A 144 -6.26 -3.42 6.37
N TYR A 145 -5.28 -2.69 5.85
CA TYR A 145 -5.52 -1.46 5.09
C TYR A 145 -6.14 -1.73 3.72
N GLN A 146 -5.63 -2.71 2.97
CA GLN A 146 -6.24 -3.14 1.70
C GLN A 146 -7.72 -3.53 1.87
N ALA A 147 -8.04 -4.34 2.89
CA ALA A 147 -9.42 -4.72 3.20
C ALA A 147 -10.33 -3.52 3.58
N GLN A 148 -9.78 -2.49 4.24
CA GLN A 148 -10.51 -1.26 4.54
C GLN A 148 -10.81 -0.43 3.29
N LEU A 149 -9.87 -0.33 2.34
CA LEU A 149 -10.07 0.39 1.08
C LEU A 149 -11.17 -0.27 0.24
N GLU A 150 -11.18 -1.60 0.11
CA GLU A 150 -12.24 -2.32 -0.60
C GLU A 150 -13.61 -2.20 0.07
N LYS A 151 -13.65 -2.18 1.42
CA LYS A 151 -14.88 -1.91 2.17
C LYS A 151 -15.43 -0.50 1.92
N GLN A 152 -14.56 0.52 1.81
CA GLN A 152 -14.99 1.88 1.49
C GLN A 152 -15.50 2.01 0.04
N LYS A 153 -14.83 1.36 -0.93
CA LYS A 153 -15.28 1.30 -2.34
C LYS A 153 -16.69 0.69 -2.45
N THR A 154 -16.91 -0.46 -1.83
CA THR A 154 -18.18 -1.19 -1.88
C THR A 154 -19.31 -0.48 -1.11
N GLU A 155 -19.03 0.18 0.01
CA GLU A 155 -20.06 0.95 0.73
C GLU A 155 -20.54 2.18 -0.05
N LYS A 156 -19.63 2.89 -0.75
CA LYS A 156 -20.02 4.01 -1.64
C LYS A 156 -21.01 3.54 -2.72
N GLN A 157 -20.67 2.49 -3.47
CA GLN A 157 -21.56 1.94 -4.50
C GLN A 157 -22.92 1.50 -3.93
N LYS A 158 -22.94 0.89 -2.74
CA LYS A 158 -24.17 0.45 -2.07
C LYS A 158 -25.08 1.62 -1.62
N ARG A 159 -24.51 2.81 -1.37
CA ARG A 159 -25.30 4.03 -1.10
C ARG A 159 -25.89 4.60 -2.39
N GLU A 160 -25.13 4.68 -3.49
CA GLU A 160 -25.62 5.23 -4.77
C GLU A 160 -26.73 4.38 -5.40
N LEU A 161 -26.60 3.05 -5.39
CA LEU A 161 -27.66 2.12 -5.84
C LEU A 161 -28.96 2.24 -5.01
N LYS A 162 -28.89 2.80 -3.80
CA LYS A 162 -30.05 2.98 -2.91
C LYS A 162 -30.77 4.33 -3.11
N THR A 163 -30.12 5.29 -3.78
CA THR A 163 -30.75 6.54 -4.23
C THR A 163 -31.50 6.37 -5.54
N THR A 164 -30.95 5.63 -6.51
CA THR A 164 -31.62 5.41 -7.82
C THR A 164 -32.95 4.65 -7.70
N ARG A 165 -33.10 3.79 -6.68
CA ARG A 165 -34.33 3.02 -6.42
C ARG A 165 -35.44 3.80 -5.70
N LYS A 166 -35.36 5.14 -5.66
CA LYS A 166 -36.39 6.03 -5.10
C LYS A 166 -36.99 7.01 -6.11
N THR A 167 -36.61 6.92 -7.38
CA THR A 167 -37.07 7.84 -8.45
C THR A 167 -37.88 7.10 -9.54
N LEU A 168 -38.43 5.93 -9.23
CA LEU A 168 -39.23 5.11 -10.14
C LEU A 168 -40.30 4.29 -9.37
N GLU A 169 -41.04 4.95 -8.48
CA GLU A 169 -42.30 4.43 -7.87
C GLU A 169 -43.17 5.63 -7.46
N GLU A 170 -43.49 6.52 -8.42
CA GLU A 170 -44.57 7.53 -8.25
C GLU A 170 -45.47 7.59 -9.49
N GLU A 171 -46.00 6.45 -9.92
CA GLU A 171 -47.21 6.40 -10.75
C GLU A 171 -47.95 5.09 -10.47
N GLY A 172 -48.97 5.13 -9.60
CA GLY A 172 -49.41 3.91 -8.91
C GLY A 172 -50.77 3.96 -8.20
N ASN A 173 -51.74 4.66 -8.79
CA ASN A 173 -53.18 4.45 -8.66
C ASN A 173 -53.79 4.27 -7.25
N SER A 174 -54.49 5.31 -6.77
CA SER A 174 -55.47 5.20 -5.70
C SER A 174 -56.71 4.36 -6.09
N SER A 175 -57.08 3.33 -5.31
CA SER A 175 -58.51 3.09 -4.96
C SER A 175 -58.76 1.96 -3.93
N SER A 176 -59.75 2.19 -3.05
CA SER A 176 -60.72 1.25 -2.45
C SER A 176 -60.29 0.01 -1.63
N ARG A 177 -60.42 0.16 -0.29
CA ARG A 177 -61.35 -0.57 0.62
C ARG A 177 -61.55 -2.10 0.51
N SER A 178 -61.36 -2.79 1.65
CA SER A 178 -62.42 -3.57 2.35
C SER A 178 -61.95 -4.00 3.77
N SER A 179 -62.81 -4.62 4.60
CA SER A 179 -62.63 -4.72 6.07
C SER A 179 -63.04 -6.08 6.67
N GLY A 180 -62.43 -6.45 7.82
CA GLY A 180 -62.76 -7.59 8.71
C GLY A 180 -61.48 -8.19 9.36
N ILE A 181 -61.22 -8.21 10.68
CA ILE A 181 -61.89 -8.88 11.83
C ILE A 181 -61.69 -10.41 11.77
N THR A 182 -61.05 -11.15 12.71
CA THR A 182 -60.23 -10.91 13.96
C THR A 182 -59.47 -12.23 14.30
N GLY A 183 -58.40 -12.32 15.11
CA GLY A 183 -57.54 -11.31 15.76
C GLY A 183 -57.02 -11.69 17.16
N THR A 184 -55.84 -12.33 17.31
CA THR A 184 -55.26 -12.76 18.63
C THR A 184 -53.78 -12.38 18.87
N THR A 185 -53.54 -11.66 19.98
CA THR A 185 -52.34 -11.66 20.85
C THR A 185 -50.91 -11.57 20.24
N ASN A 186 -50.29 -10.37 20.30
CA ASN A 186 -49.13 -10.04 21.17
C ASN A 186 -48.25 -8.86 20.69
N LYS A 187 -47.94 -7.96 21.64
CA LYS A 187 -46.81 -6.99 21.72
C LYS A 187 -46.50 -6.04 20.54
N LYS A 188 -46.22 -4.78 20.95
CA LYS A 188 -45.53 -3.68 20.24
C LYS A 188 -46.44 -2.73 19.45
N ASP A 189 -46.79 -1.63 20.10
CA ASP A 189 -47.57 -0.53 19.54
C ASP A 189 -46.91 0.13 18.32
N PHE A 190 -47.39 -0.23 17.12
CA PHE A 190 -47.18 0.56 15.91
C PHE A 190 -48.14 1.76 15.92
N ALA A 191 -47.90 2.70 16.83
CA ALA A 191 -48.47 4.03 16.70
C ALA A 191 -47.92 4.69 15.42
N LYS A 192 -48.84 5.19 14.57
CA LYS A 192 -48.61 5.94 13.33
C LYS A 192 -47.32 6.78 13.36
N PRO A 193 -46.54 6.89 12.26
CA PRO A 193 -45.41 7.81 12.18
C PRO A 193 -45.91 9.24 12.39
N ARG A 194 -45.79 9.73 13.63
CA ARG A 194 -46.38 11.02 14.01
C ARG A 194 -45.60 12.15 13.33
N PRO A 195 -46.27 13.18 12.81
CA PRO A 195 -45.61 14.42 12.43
C PRO A 195 -44.73 14.89 13.60
N GLY A 196 -43.42 14.99 13.36
CA GLY A 196 -42.43 15.29 14.41
C GLY A 196 -41.31 14.24 14.60
N GLU A 197 -41.35 13.07 13.97
CA GLU A 197 -40.26 12.08 14.05
C GLU A 197 -38.88 12.66 13.65
N LYS A 198 -38.86 13.51 12.62
CA LYS A 198 -37.67 14.28 12.19
C LYS A 198 -37.32 15.39 13.20
N SER A 199 -38.33 16.05 13.77
CA SER A 199 -38.16 17.08 14.80
C SER A 199 -37.51 16.51 16.07
N ARG A 200 -37.87 15.30 16.50
CA ARG A 200 -37.19 14.60 17.62
C ARG A 200 -35.68 14.44 17.38
N LYS A 201 -35.29 14.03 16.17
CA LYS A 201 -33.86 13.89 15.80
C LYS A 201 -33.16 15.24 15.69
N ASN A 202 -33.84 16.27 15.20
CA ASN A 202 -33.30 17.62 15.08
C ASN A 202 -33.12 18.27 16.48
N LEU A 203 -34.07 18.07 17.39
CA LEU A 203 -33.97 18.47 18.80
C LEU A 203 -32.85 17.72 19.53
N GLN A 204 -32.62 16.44 19.23
CA GLN A 204 -31.48 15.70 19.77
C GLN A 204 -30.16 16.30 19.28
N LEU A 205 -30.03 16.55 17.97
CA LEU A 205 -28.83 17.19 17.40
C LEU A 205 -28.57 18.58 18.01
N LEU A 206 -29.61 19.38 18.27
CA LEU A 206 -29.51 20.66 18.97
C LEU A 206 -28.95 20.50 20.39
N LYS A 207 -29.42 19.49 21.15
CA LYS A 207 -28.90 19.16 22.49
C LYS A 207 -27.46 18.65 22.45
N ASP A 208 -27.13 17.81 21.47
CA ASP A 208 -25.78 17.27 21.30
C ASP A 208 -24.80 18.41 20.96
N MET A 209 -25.18 19.31 20.04
CA MET A 209 -24.42 20.52 19.70
C MET A 209 -24.25 21.47 20.90
N GLN A 210 -25.32 21.70 21.68
CA GLN A 210 -25.26 22.54 22.88
C GLN A 210 -24.32 21.92 23.93
N THR A 211 -24.35 20.59 24.11
CA THR A 211 -23.46 19.87 25.03
C THR A 211 -21.99 20.05 24.62
N ILE A 212 -21.69 19.98 23.32
CA ILE A 212 -20.34 20.25 22.79
C ILE A 212 -19.95 21.71 23.05
N GLN A 213 -20.82 22.69 22.77
CA GLN A 213 -20.54 24.11 23.03
C GLN A 213 -20.23 24.37 24.51
N SER A 214 -21.06 23.84 25.44
CA SER A 214 -20.82 24.01 26.87
C SER A 214 -19.54 23.33 27.35
N SER A 215 -19.22 22.13 26.85
CA SER A 215 -17.98 21.41 27.18
C SER A 215 -16.72 22.11 26.65
N LEU A 216 -16.81 22.81 25.52
CA LEU A 216 -15.73 23.66 25.02
C LEU A 216 -15.62 24.96 25.83
N GLN A 217 -16.75 25.59 26.16
CA GLN A 217 -16.79 26.84 26.93
C GLN A 217 -16.37 26.68 28.39
N SER A 218 -16.57 25.51 29.01
CA SER A 218 -16.10 25.24 30.38
C SER A 218 -14.57 25.09 30.49
N ASN A 219 -13.86 24.99 29.37
CA ASN A 219 -12.41 24.87 29.30
C ASN A 219 -11.73 26.16 28.79
N ASN A 220 -12.39 27.32 28.92
CA ASN A 220 -11.75 28.61 28.75
C ASN A 220 -10.76 28.88 29.90
N LEU A 221 -9.61 28.20 29.88
CA LEU A 221 -8.42 28.76 30.50
C LEU A 221 -8.11 30.05 29.75
N CYS A 222 -8.32 31.17 30.44
CA CYS A 222 -7.88 32.45 29.96
C CYS A 222 -6.35 32.41 29.85
N TRP A 223 -5.84 32.52 28.62
CA TRP A 223 -4.43 32.83 28.39
C TRP A 223 -4.26 34.35 28.57
N ASP A 224 -4.48 34.83 29.80
CA ASP A 224 -4.05 36.16 30.20
C ASP A 224 -2.52 36.24 30.07
N TYR A 225 -2.05 37.34 29.49
CA TYR A 225 -0.68 37.55 29.01
C TYR A 225 -0.09 38.83 29.62
#